data_AF-A0AAU6QNK9-F1
#
_entry.id   AF-A0AAU6QNK9-F1
#
_cell.length_a   1.000
_cell.length_b   1.000
_cell.length_c   1.000
_cell.angle_alpha   90.00
_cell.angle_beta   90.00
_cell.angle_gamma   90.00
#
_symmetry.space_group_name_H-M   'P 1'
#
loop_
_entity.id
_entity.type
_entity.pdbx_description
1 polymer ?
#
loop_
_entity_poly.entity_id
_entity_poly.type
_entity_poly.pdbx_seq_one_letter_code
_entity_poly.pdbx_strand_id
1 'polypeptide(L)'
;MARKWQRIKGVLIGALMLGGLFGSVPGAFARDYTAPADTDAQVQGTIAAAQLPREAVNTLNLIAAGGPYPYEKDGIVFGNRERLLPSHRRGYYHEYTVPTPRAHNRGARRIVCGGPLKRTDNCYYSDDHYTSFNRIVE
;
A
#
# COMPACT_ATOMS: atom_id res chain seq x y z
N MET A 1 -24.61 -15.69 -83.04
CA MET A 1 -23.36 -16.11 -82.34
C MET A 1 -23.78 -16.98 -81.16
N ALA A 2 -23.75 -18.30 -81.36
CA ALA A 2 -22.82 -19.24 -80.71
C ALA A 2 -23.10 -19.43 -79.20
N ARG A 3 -23.90 -20.47 -78.86
CA ARG A 3 -23.51 -21.72 -78.14
C ARG A 3 -23.06 -21.45 -76.68
N LYS A 4 -23.53 -22.12 -75.63
CA LYS A 4 -23.79 -23.56 -75.49
C LYS A 4 -24.49 -23.82 -74.13
N TRP A 5 -25.45 -24.72 -74.17
CA TRP A 5 -26.14 -25.39 -73.06
C TRP A 5 -25.16 -26.27 -72.26
N GLN A 6 -25.30 -26.40 -70.93
CA GLN A 6 -25.32 -27.68 -70.18
C GLN A 6 -25.61 -27.48 -68.69
N ARG A 7 -26.33 -28.45 -68.13
CA ARG A 7 -26.87 -28.61 -66.77
C ARG A 7 -25.80 -29.29 -65.89
N ILE A 8 -25.77 -29.07 -64.57
CA ILE A 8 -25.42 -30.07 -63.53
C ILE A 8 -25.88 -29.54 -62.16
N LYS A 9 -26.41 -30.47 -61.35
CA LYS A 9 -26.94 -30.32 -59.99
C LYS A 9 -25.81 -30.33 -58.94
N GLY A 10 -25.99 -29.64 -57.82
CA GLY A 10 -25.12 -29.80 -56.65
C GLY A 10 -25.64 -29.03 -55.43
N VAL A 11 -26.25 -29.74 -54.49
CA VAL A 11 -26.67 -29.29 -53.16
C VAL A 11 -25.44 -29.14 -52.26
N LEU A 12 -25.32 -28.04 -51.49
CA LEU A 12 -24.66 -28.10 -50.18
C LEU A 12 -25.36 -27.18 -49.17
N ILE A 13 -25.69 -27.81 -48.05
CA ILE A 13 -26.31 -27.30 -46.82
C ILE A 13 -25.20 -26.69 -45.94
N GLY A 14 -25.51 -25.60 -45.26
CA GLY A 14 -24.75 -25.07 -44.12
C GLY A 14 -25.53 -23.89 -43.53
N ALA A 15 -26.48 -24.06 -42.62
CA ALA A 15 -26.40 -24.56 -41.25
C ALA A 15 -25.50 -23.71 -40.32
N LEU A 16 -26.19 -23.19 -39.30
CA LEU A 16 -25.75 -22.91 -37.93
C LEU A 16 -24.96 -21.62 -37.59
N MET A 17 -25.71 -20.68 -37.00
CA MET A 17 -25.51 -20.08 -35.67
C MET A 17 -24.18 -19.38 -35.36
N LEU A 18 -24.18 -18.04 -35.37
CA LEU A 18 -23.27 -17.25 -34.55
C LEU A 18 -23.69 -17.34 -33.08
N GLY A 19 -22.97 -18.13 -32.30
CA GLY A 19 -23.00 -18.09 -30.84
C GLY A 19 -22.27 -16.83 -30.34
N GLY A 20 -23.00 -15.95 -29.64
CA GLY A 20 -22.41 -14.88 -28.86
C GLY A 20 -21.77 -15.45 -27.59
N LEU A 21 -20.44 -15.48 -27.54
CA LEU A 21 -19.70 -15.78 -26.32
C LEU A 21 -19.83 -14.61 -25.34
N PHE A 22 -20.60 -14.83 -24.28
CA PHE A 22 -20.52 -14.05 -23.05
C PHE A 22 -19.12 -14.24 -22.44
N GLY A 23 -18.28 -13.22 -22.54
CA GLY A 23 -16.99 -13.18 -21.86
C GLY A 23 -17.20 -12.98 -20.35
N SER A 24 -17.02 -14.06 -19.58
CA SER A 24 -16.95 -14.00 -18.12
C SER A 24 -15.75 -13.16 -17.69
N VAL A 25 -16.00 -12.05 -16.99
CA VAL A 25 -14.95 -11.26 -16.32
C VAL A 25 -14.50 -12.05 -15.09
N PRO A 26 -13.23 -12.47 -14.96
CA PRO A 26 -12.78 -13.12 -13.74
C PRO A 26 -12.73 -12.09 -12.61
N GLY A 27 -13.46 -12.39 -11.53
CA GLY A 27 -13.52 -11.56 -10.33
C GLY A 27 -12.14 -11.28 -9.76
N ALA A 28 -11.90 -10.00 -9.44
CA ALA A 28 -10.74 -9.59 -8.68
C ALA A 28 -10.85 -10.14 -7.25
N PHE A 29 -10.05 -11.16 -6.93
CA PHE A 29 -9.89 -11.60 -5.55
C PHE A 29 -9.18 -10.49 -4.76
N ALA A 30 -9.91 -9.82 -3.87
CA ALA A 30 -9.30 -9.09 -2.78
C ALA A 30 -8.53 -10.11 -1.94
N ARG A 31 -7.20 -10.08 -1.99
CA ARG A 31 -6.38 -10.85 -1.06
C ARG A 31 -6.60 -10.29 0.33
N ASP A 32 -7.19 -11.10 1.21
CA ASP A 32 -7.20 -10.84 2.64
C ASP A 32 -5.78 -10.56 3.12
N TYR A 33 -5.60 -9.43 3.80
CA TYR A 33 -4.32 -8.96 4.32
C TYR A 33 -3.94 -9.77 5.56
N THR A 34 -3.58 -11.03 5.37
CA THR A 34 -2.82 -11.74 6.40
C THR A 34 -1.38 -11.28 6.28
N ALA A 35 -0.97 -10.35 7.15
CA ALA A 35 0.43 -9.95 7.29
C ALA A 35 1.29 -11.22 7.51
N PRO A 36 2.42 -11.38 6.79
CA PRO A 36 3.40 -12.40 7.17
C PRO A 36 3.83 -12.13 8.62
N ALA A 37 3.88 -13.17 9.45
CA ALA A 37 4.31 -13.04 10.83
C ALA A 37 5.74 -12.48 10.92
N ASP A 38 5.94 -11.66 11.95
CA ASP A 38 7.08 -10.87 12.44
C ASP A 38 8.52 -11.45 12.42
N THR A 39 8.79 -12.57 11.75
CA THR A 39 10.01 -13.36 11.98
C THR A 39 11.35 -12.72 11.59
N ASP A 40 11.36 -11.52 10.98
CA ASP A 40 12.60 -10.85 10.51
C ASP A 40 12.75 -9.40 10.99
N ALA A 41 11.81 -8.89 11.81
CA ALA A 41 11.81 -7.49 12.24
C ALA A 41 12.76 -7.25 13.43
N GLN A 42 13.52 -6.15 13.40
CA GLN A 42 14.43 -5.73 14.47
C GLN A 42 13.86 -4.53 15.26
N VAL A 43 12.58 -4.59 15.62
CA VAL A 43 11.93 -3.55 16.42
C VAL A 43 12.48 -3.63 17.85
N GLN A 44 13.06 -2.55 18.36
CA GLN A 44 13.77 -2.51 19.64
C GLN A 44 12.83 -2.75 20.83
N GLY A 45 11.58 -2.28 20.74
CA GLY A 45 10.62 -2.39 21.82
C GLY A 45 9.25 -1.81 21.49
N THR A 46 8.47 -1.57 22.54
CA THR A 46 7.17 -0.90 22.45
C THR A 46 7.18 0.38 23.29
N ILE A 47 6.40 1.38 22.88
CA ILE A 47 6.22 2.63 23.60
C ILE A 47 4.73 2.99 23.61
N ALA A 48 4.17 3.31 24.77
CA ALA A 48 2.79 3.75 24.85
C ALA A 48 2.63 5.14 24.22
N ALA A 49 1.51 5.40 23.55
CA ALA A 49 1.24 6.68 22.90
C ALA A 49 1.31 7.85 23.91
N ALA A 50 0.90 7.61 25.16
CA ALA A 50 0.98 8.58 26.26
C ALA A 50 2.41 8.90 26.71
N GLN A 51 3.40 8.06 26.39
CA GLN A 51 4.82 8.26 26.72
C GLN A 51 5.59 8.96 25.61
N LEU A 52 4.98 9.15 24.43
CA LEU A 52 5.61 9.84 23.32
C LEU A 52 5.83 11.33 23.62
N PRO A 53 6.84 11.96 23.00
CA PRO A 53 6.91 13.41 22.95
C PRO A 53 5.62 14.01 22.40
N ARG A 54 5.22 15.17 22.91
CA ARG A 54 3.97 15.84 22.50
C ARG A 54 3.89 16.04 20.99
N GLU A 55 5.00 16.33 20.33
CA GLU A 55 5.08 16.50 18.88
C GLU A 55 4.75 15.21 18.13
N ALA A 56 5.13 14.04 18.66
CA ALA A 56 4.81 12.75 18.07
C ALA A 56 3.31 12.43 18.22
N VAL A 57 2.71 12.72 19.38
CA VAL A 57 1.26 12.60 19.58
C VAL A 57 0.50 13.49 18.60
N ASN A 58 0.92 14.75 18.43
CA ASN A 58 0.32 15.64 17.43
C ASN A 58 0.45 15.10 16.00
N THR A 59 1.58 14.47 15.69
CA THR A 59 1.82 13.86 14.38
C THR A 59 0.88 12.65 14.15
N LEU A 60 0.64 11.81 15.17
CA LEU A 60 -0.36 10.74 15.09
C LEU A 60 -1.77 11.29 14.80
N ASN A 61 -2.15 12.40 15.45
CA ASN A 61 -3.44 13.05 15.20
C ASN A 61 -3.55 13.57 13.76
N LEU A 62 -2.46 14.15 13.21
CA LEU A 62 -2.43 14.58 11.80
C LEU A 62 -2.54 13.38 10.84
N ILE A 63 -1.87 12.27 11.15
CA ILE A 63 -1.98 11.03 10.35
C ILE A 63 -3.43 10.55 10.34
N ALA A 64 -4.07 10.44 11.51
CA ALA A 64 -5.46 10.02 11.65
C ALA A 64 -6.43 10.95 10.88
N ALA A 65 -6.19 12.26 10.89
CA ALA A 65 -6.96 13.23 10.10
C ALA A 65 -6.68 13.13 8.58
N GLY A 66 -5.48 12.66 8.20
CA GLY A 66 -5.00 12.64 6.82
C GLY A 66 -4.36 13.96 6.38
N GLY A 67 -3.77 14.71 7.31
CA GLY A 67 -3.15 16.01 7.07
C GLY A 67 -4.04 17.22 7.44
N PRO A 68 -3.69 18.43 6.99
CA PRO A 68 -2.53 18.76 6.15
C PRO A 68 -1.21 18.47 6.85
N TYR A 69 -0.22 17.98 6.09
CA TYR A 69 1.10 17.68 6.66
C TYR A 69 2.05 18.87 6.50
N PRO A 70 2.85 19.18 7.53
CA PRO A 70 3.71 20.36 7.53
C PRO A 70 4.96 20.22 6.66
N TYR A 71 5.40 19.01 6.33
CA TYR A 71 6.60 18.78 5.52
C TYR A 71 6.28 18.05 4.22
N GLU A 72 6.97 18.43 3.14
CA GLU A 72 6.77 17.86 1.79
C GLU A 72 7.00 16.33 1.69
N LYS A 73 7.77 15.77 2.63
CA LYS A 73 8.09 14.34 2.69
C LYS A 73 7.11 13.55 3.55
N ASP A 74 6.17 14.20 4.23
CA ASP A 74 5.21 13.51 5.06
C ASP A 74 4.18 12.77 4.19
N GLY A 75 3.94 11.50 4.53
CA GLY A 75 3.05 10.61 3.79
C GLY A 75 3.69 9.93 2.58
N ILE A 76 4.97 10.12 2.31
CA ILE A 76 5.65 9.36 1.24
C ILE A 76 5.95 7.93 1.69
N VAL A 77 6.15 7.05 0.72
CA VAL A 77 6.49 5.64 0.98
C VAL A 77 7.84 5.52 1.69
N PHE A 78 7.83 4.83 2.84
CA PHE A 78 9.03 4.38 3.54
C PHE A 78 9.46 3.00 3.01
N GLY A 79 10.73 2.87 2.66
CA GLY A 79 11.24 1.70 1.94
C GLY A 79 11.52 0.47 2.80
N ASN A 80 11.76 0.63 4.11
CA ASN A 80 12.20 -0.44 5.02
C ASN A 80 13.35 -1.28 4.44
N ARG A 81 14.42 -0.64 3.91
CA ARG A 81 15.50 -1.35 3.20
C ARG A 81 16.39 -2.14 4.16
N GLU A 82 16.57 -1.60 5.35
CA GLU A 82 17.33 -2.14 6.48
C GLU A 82 16.54 -3.21 7.24
N ARG A 83 15.26 -3.43 6.87
CA ARG A 83 14.36 -4.46 7.44
C ARG A 83 14.21 -4.38 8.97
N LEU A 84 14.27 -3.17 9.52
CA LEU A 84 14.03 -2.94 10.95
C LEU A 84 12.55 -3.13 11.32
N LEU A 85 11.64 -2.90 10.37
CA LEU A 85 10.22 -3.16 10.52
C LEU A 85 9.84 -4.50 9.87
N PRO A 86 8.68 -5.10 10.23
CA PRO A 86 8.20 -6.33 9.61
C PRO A 86 8.15 -6.27 8.09
N SER A 87 8.48 -7.38 7.44
CA SER A 87 8.57 -7.44 5.98
C SER A 87 7.19 -7.38 5.34
N HIS A 88 6.98 -6.38 4.49
CA HIS A 88 5.76 -6.20 3.70
C HIS A 88 6.10 -5.75 2.29
N ARG A 89 5.11 -5.84 1.39
CA ARG A 89 5.23 -5.32 0.02
C ARG A 89 5.57 -3.83 0.00
N ARG A 90 6.26 -3.39 -1.06
CA ARG A 90 6.57 -1.97 -1.27
C ARG A 90 5.29 -1.12 -1.26
N GLY A 91 5.37 0.05 -0.63
CA GLY A 91 4.22 0.96 -0.47
C GLY A 91 3.34 0.63 0.74
N TYR A 92 3.71 -0.35 1.57
CA TYR A 92 2.99 -0.63 2.80
C TYR A 92 3.25 0.41 3.90
N TYR A 93 4.49 0.90 4.01
CA TYR A 93 4.89 1.86 5.03
C TYR A 93 4.95 3.29 4.48
N HIS A 94 4.56 4.26 5.30
CA HIS A 94 4.64 5.68 5.00
C HIS A 94 5.29 6.43 6.16
N GLU A 95 6.16 7.39 5.85
CA GLU A 95 6.87 8.18 6.87
C GLU A 95 6.23 9.54 7.13
N TYR A 96 6.36 10.01 8.37
CA TYR A 96 5.88 11.31 8.83
C TYR A 96 6.93 11.93 9.76
N THR A 97 7.17 13.22 9.57
CA THR A 97 8.10 13.99 10.37
C THR A 97 7.50 14.28 11.73
N VAL A 98 8.25 14.01 12.80
CA VAL A 98 7.93 14.51 14.13
C VAL A 98 8.77 15.77 14.35
N PRO A 99 8.19 16.96 14.49
CA PRO A 99 8.94 18.18 14.70
C PRO A 99 9.84 18.09 15.94
N THR A 100 11.10 18.50 15.80
CA THR A 100 11.98 18.73 16.95
C THR A 100 11.90 20.21 17.32
N PRO A 101 11.54 20.56 18.58
CA PRO A 101 11.48 21.96 19.01
C PRO A 101 12.77 22.72 18.70
N ARG A 102 12.65 23.92 18.11
CA ARG A 102 13.75 24.80 17.71
C ARG A 102 14.64 24.29 16.57
N ALA A 103 14.35 23.13 15.97
CA ALA A 103 15.06 22.71 14.78
C ALA A 103 14.63 23.55 13.56
N HIS A 104 15.60 24.00 12.78
CA HIS A 104 15.37 24.70 11.50
C HIS A 104 15.17 23.74 10.32
N ASN A 105 15.26 22.43 10.58
CA ASN A 105 15.09 21.36 9.61
C ASN A 105 14.08 20.34 10.14
N ARG A 106 13.89 19.24 9.40
CA ARG A 106 12.97 18.14 9.79
C ARG A 106 13.40 17.37 11.05
N GLY A 107 14.60 17.58 11.57
CA GLY A 107 15.17 16.79 12.66
C GLY A 107 15.33 15.31 12.32
N ALA A 108 15.63 14.50 13.34
CA ALA A 108 15.83 13.04 13.22
C ALA A 108 14.57 12.22 13.54
N ARG A 109 13.56 12.82 14.19
CA ARG A 109 12.40 12.09 14.73
C ARG A 109 11.35 11.81 13.68
N ARG A 110 10.82 10.59 13.65
CA ARG A 110 9.91 10.10 12.63
C ARG A 110 8.86 9.18 13.23
N ILE A 111 7.68 9.18 12.62
CA ILE A 111 6.70 8.11 12.75
C ILE A 111 6.60 7.41 11.40
N VAL A 112 6.62 6.08 11.41
CA VAL A 112 6.37 5.25 10.23
C VAL A 112 5.14 4.42 10.50
N CYS A 113 4.09 4.57 9.68
CA CYS A 113 2.86 3.78 9.81
C CYS A 113 2.71 2.82 8.64
N GLY A 114 2.39 1.57 8.96
CA GLY A 114 2.11 0.51 8.00
C GLY A 114 0.62 0.35 7.72
N GLY A 115 0.28 -0.04 6.50
CA GLY A 115 -1.08 -0.36 6.11
C GLY A 115 -1.81 0.80 5.42
N PRO A 116 -3.16 0.84 5.47
CA PRO A 116 -3.93 1.90 4.85
C PRO A 116 -3.57 3.29 5.40
N LEU A 117 -3.64 4.32 4.55
CA LEU A 117 -3.47 5.70 5.01
C LEU A 117 -4.51 6.07 6.08
N LYS A 118 -4.14 7.00 6.96
CA LYS A 118 -4.94 7.48 8.10
C LYS A 118 -5.15 6.49 9.25
N ARG A 119 -4.53 5.32 9.20
CA ARG A 119 -4.55 4.33 10.28
C ARG A 119 -3.32 4.49 11.16
N THR A 120 -3.54 4.40 12.48
CA THR A 120 -2.49 4.58 13.49
C THR A 120 -2.24 3.35 14.37
N ASP A 121 -2.93 2.24 14.10
CA ASP A 121 -2.84 0.98 14.84
C ASP A 121 -1.56 0.17 14.55
N ASN A 122 -0.81 0.56 13.51
CA ASN A 122 0.46 -0.05 13.16
C ASN A 122 1.53 1.00 12.87
N CYS A 123 1.83 1.83 13.87
CA CYS A 123 2.85 2.87 13.78
C CYS A 123 4.08 2.57 14.64
N TYR A 124 5.22 3.07 14.18
CA TYR A 124 6.52 2.92 14.81
C TYR A 124 7.16 4.29 14.96
N TYR A 125 7.78 4.54 16.10
CA TYR A 125 8.50 5.77 16.41
C TYR A 125 10.00 5.54 16.33
N SER A 126 10.71 6.46 15.68
CA SER A 126 12.17 6.56 15.68
C SER A 126 12.55 7.97 16.11
N ASP A 127 13.51 8.10 17.00
CA ASP A 127 14.10 9.38 17.41
C ASP A 127 15.51 9.61 16.87
N ASP A 128 16.02 8.66 16.09
CA ASP A 128 17.41 8.53 15.66
C ASP A 128 17.56 8.36 14.14
N HIS A 129 16.62 8.91 13.36
CA HIS A 129 16.63 8.91 11.91
C HIS A 129 16.67 7.49 11.30
N TYR A 130 15.72 6.66 11.71
CA TYR A 130 15.50 5.28 11.24
C TYR A 130 16.61 4.29 11.64
N THR A 131 17.43 4.60 12.65
CA THR A 131 18.45 3.67 13.14
C THR A 131 17.83 2.61 14.06
N SER A 132 16.79 2.98 14.81
CA SER A 132 15.99 2.09 15.63
C SER A 132 14.51 2.48 15.62
N PHE A 133 13.66 1.54 16.05
CA PHE A 133 12.22 1.75 16.11
C PHE A 133 11.62 1.15 17.39
N ASN A 134 10.66 1.87 17.96
CA ASN A 134 9.73 1.35 18.95
C ASN A 134 8.32 1.29 18.35
N ARG A 135 7.62 0.18 18.52
CA ARG A 135 6.21 0.05 18.11
C ARG A 135 5.34 0.86 19.07
N ILE A 136 4.49 1.72 18.51
CA ILE A 136 3.56 2.53 19.29
C ILE A 136 2.37 1.65 19.68
N VAL A 137 2.02 1.66 20.96
CA VAL A 137 0.84 0.95 21.52
C VAL A 137 -0.05 1.96 22.26
N GLU A 138 -1.33 1.66 22.42
CA GLU A 138 -2.24 2.50 23.21
C GLU A 138 -1.95 2.42 24.72
#